data_AF-A0A9X0CWQ5-F1
#
_entry.id   AF-A0A9X0CWQ5-F1
#
_cell.length_a   1.000
_cell.length_b   1.000
_cell.length_c   1.000
_cell.angle_alpha   90.00
_cell.angle_beta   90.00
_cell.angle_gamma   90.00
#
_symmetry.space_group_name_H-M   'P 1'
#
loop_
_entity.id
_entity.type
_entity.pdbx_description
1 polymer ?
#
loop_
_entity_poly.entity_id
_entity_poly.type
_entity_poly.pdbx_seq_one_letter_code
_entity_poly.pdbx_strand_id
1 'polypeptide(L)'
;MSNEQIPDRKPSYRKAVGANTTKNQAKNSSFQNDAITSSDPVVARINSDVELNGSGSAKNRDIPMETFFIQDDVNGDKRPRREKWNDFAESTTLHGFRFIFVRASLWIRLLWIFLLLSFTGYVIYSIYSSIAKYFDFPIATIMKIYHPQEGLEFPVVTLCPMTRLTKTKISMTDDNPWFNKLGLNIAACNTTAAVRAGRPCGEALLCCCSSYNGSDISVAVNCTNDYKTDLLEVIKKNKGSFNDRKFQETYGPNIRRMIIPNTCQFGLSEEGCSSEDFDPIVTELGLCYSFNSARHGEQILNASYGDISAGLSVILNLNLNDHMVGSFSEGIGLLYTIKGYTSIP
;
A
#
# COMPACT_ATOMS: atom_id res chain seq x y z
N MET A 1 10.93 -31.24 -36.33
CA MET A 1 10.66 -29.79 -36.30
C MET A 1 10.60 -29.38 -34.84
N SER A 2 11.64 -28.65 -34.44
CA SER A 2 11.85 -27.81 -33.25
C SER A 2 10.86 -27.87 -32.07
N ASN A 3 11.34 -28.42 -30.95
CA ASN A 3 10.94 -28.06 -29.60
C ASN A 3 11.54 -26.67 -29.28
N GLU A 4 10.70 -25.69 -28.98
CA GLU A 4 11.14 -24.35 -28.56
C GLU A 4 10.91 -24.20 -27.05
N GLN A 5 11.98 -24.43 -26.28
CA GLN A 5 12.05 -24.14 -24.85
C GLN A 5 12.17 -22.62 -24.65
N ILE A 6 11.19 -22.03 -23.99
CA ILE A 6 11.23 -20.65 -23.49
C ILE A 6 12.31 -20.57 -22.39
N PRO A 7 13.35 -19.71 -22.51
CA PRO A 7 14.41 -19.65 -21.52
C PRO A 7 14.01 -18.82 -20.30
N ASP A 8 14.33 -19.34 -19.12
CA ASP A 8 14.23 -18.66 -17.83
C ASP A 8 15.02 -17.33 -17.80
N ARG A 9 14.31 -16.22 -17.59
CA ARG A 9 14.93 -14.91 -17.37
C ARG A 9 15.45 -14.81 -15.94
N LYS A 10 16.76 -15.03 -15.74
CA LYS A 10 17.45 -14.69 -14.49
C LYS A 10 17.43 -13.17 -14.26
N PRO A 11 17.10 -12.67 -13.04
CA PRO A 11 17.26 -11.27 -12.71
C PRO A 11 18.75 -10.90 -12.64
N SER A 12 19.14 -9.92 -13.47
CA SER A 12 20.49 -9.35 -13.51
C SER A 12 20.64 -8.32 -12.39
N TYR A 13 21.23 -8.72 -11.27
CA TYR A 13 21.62 -7.78 -10.22
C TYR A 13 22.96 -7.12 -10.59
N ARG A 14 22.92 -5.85 -10.99
CA ARG A 14 24.13 -5.02 -10.99
C ARG A 14 24.47 -4.66 -9.54
N LYS A 15 25.61 -5.18 -9.05
CA LYS A 15 26.24 -4.78 -7.79
C LYS A 15 26.49 -3.28 -7.80
N ALA A 16 25.89 -2.55 -6.85
CA ALA A 16 26.35 -1.22 -6.48
C ALA A 16 27.69 -1.34 -5.74
N VAL A 17 28.66 -0.55 -6.19
CA VAL A 17 30.00 -0.44 -5.61
C VAL A 17 29.94 0.46 -4.38
N GLY A 18 30.49 0.00 -3.26
CA GLY A 18 30.88 0.84 -2.13
C GLY A 18 29.98 0.77 -0.90
N ALA A 19 30.17 -0.25 -0.06
CA ALA A 19 29.81 -0.18 1.35
C ALA A 19 31.00 -0.70 2.18
N ASN A 20 31.71 0.23 2.82
CA ASN A 20 32.75 -0.09 3.77
C ASN A 20 32.13 -0.76 5.00
N THR A 21 32.61 -1.96 5.29
CA THR A 21 32.21 -2.77 6.44
C THR A 21 32.80 -2.19 7.72
N THR A 22 32.02 -1.46 8.51
CA THR A 22 32.29 -1.26 9.94
C THR A 22 31.46 -2.25 10.75
N LYS A 23 32.13 -3.29 11.26
CA LYS A 23 31.63 -4.12 12.37
C LYS A 23 31.40 -3.22 13.57
N ASN A 24 30.20 -3.21 14.13
CA ASN A 24 30.00 -2.75 15.51
C ASN A 24 29.20 -3.80 16.28
N GLN A 25 29.82 -4.22 17.37
CA GLN A 25 29.31 -5.14 18.38
C GLN A 25 28.04 -4.57 19.03
N ALA A 26 27.06 -5.44 19.22
CA ALA A 26 25.90 -5.18 20.05
C ALA A 26 26.34 -4.91 21.49
N LYS A 27 25.90 -3.77 22.06
CA LYS A 27 25.92 -3.53 23.49
C LYS A 27 24.51 -3.15 23.93
N ASN A 28 23.88 -4.06 24.66
CA ASN A 28 22.62 -3.85 25.35
C ASN A 28 22.80 -2.75 26.42
N SER A 29 21.92 -1.76 26.42
CA SER A 29 21.58 -1.04 27.64
C SER A 29 20.15 -0.53 27.57
N SER A 30 19.38 -0.99 28.55
CA SER A 30 18.02 -0.61 28.92
C SER A 30 17.76 0.89 28.86
N PHE A 31 16.65 1.29 28.23
CA PHE A 31 16.11 2.64 28.27
C PHE A 31 14.99 2.68 29.30
N GLN A 32 15.11 3.56 30.29
CA GLN A 32 14.07 3.88 31.26
C GLN A 32 13.67 5.34 31.04
N ASN A 33 12.39 5.56 30.77
CA ASN A 33 11.80 6.85 30.49
C ASN A 33 11.60 7.63 31.79
N ASP A 34 12.03 8.89 31.83
CA ASP A 34 11.42 9.91 32.67
C ASP A 34 11.35 11.23 31.90
N ALA A 35 10.16 11.83 31.92
CA ALA A 35 9.84 13.12 31.33
C ALA A 35 10.18 14.25 32.31
N ILE A 36 10.48 15.45 31.77
CA ILE A 36 9.99 16.80 32.17
C ILE A 36 11.01 17.89 31.79
N THR A 37 10.61 18.67 30.79
CA THR A 37 10.57 20.15 30.68
C THR A 37 11.69 21.05 31.26
N SER A 38 12.15 21.96 30.39
CA SER A 38 12.43 23.40 30.61
C SER A 38 13.87 23.89 30.81
N SER A 39 14.25 24.78 29.87
CA SER A 39 15.04 26.03 29.98
C SER A 39 16.52 26.05 30.43
N ASP A 40 17.36 26.43 29.46
CA ASP A 40 18.58 27.26 29.55
C ASP A 40 19.95 26.62 29.93
N PRO A 41 21.08 27.23 29.45
CA PRO A 41 22.12 26.50 28.74
C PRO A 41 23.28 25.98 29.61
N VAL A 42 23.88 24.89 29.09
CA VAL A 42 24.99 24.15 29.67
C VAL A 42 26.30 24.95 29.67
N VAL A 43 26.79 25.28 30.86
CA VAL A 43 28.18 25.65 31.13
C VAL A 43 28.97 24.37 31.39
N ALA A 44 29.82 23.96 30.45
CA ALA A 44 30.75 22.85 30.66
C ALA A 44 31.96 23.33 31.47
N ARG A 45 32.07 22.88 32.73
CA ARG A 45 33.34 22.89 33.49
C ARG A 45 34.03 21.53 33.30
N ILE A 46 35.26 21.55 32.79
CA ILE A 46 36.19 20.43 32.89
C ILE A 46 37.00 20.66 34.17
N ASN A 47 36.85 19.78 35.17
CA ASN A 47 37.80 19.67 36.28
C ASN A 47 38.90 18.68 35.88
N SER A 48 40.14 19.07 36.13
CA SER A 48 41.33 18.23 36.07
C SER A 48 41.84 18.07 37.51
N ASP A 49 41.94 16.83 37.99
CA ASP A 49 42.61 16.50 39.24
C ASP A 49 44.03 16.02 38.91
N VAL A 50 45.05 16.81 39.28
CA VAL A 50 46.44 16.35 39.48
C VAL A 50 46.97 16.99 40.76
N GLU A 51 47.54 16.14 41.61
CA GLU A 51 47.96 16.37 42.99
C GLU A 51 49.02 17.47 43.19
N LEU A 52 48.95 18.05 44.38
CA LEU A 52 49.81 19.08 44.96
C LEU A 52 51.23 18.58 45.26
N ASN A 53 52.24 19.38 44.92
CA ASN A 53 53.43 19.61 45.74
C ASN A 53 54.19 20.87 45.29
N GLY A 54 54.51 21.77 46.23
CA GLY A 54 55.65 22.70 46.10
C GLY A 54 55.37 24.19 45.91
N SER A 55 55.31 24.90 47.04
CA SER A 55 55.82 26.26 47.33
C SER A 55 56.28 27.17 46.17
N GLY A 56 55.66 28.35 46.02
CA GLY A 56 56.30 29.49 45.36
C GLY A 56 55.39 30.54 44.71
N SER A 57 55.12 31.63 45.45
CA SER A 57 54.93 33.03 45.00
C SER A 57 54.08 33.35 43.75
N ALA A 58 52.93 33.98 43.98
CA ALA A 58 52.03 34.54 42.98
C ALA A 58 52.70 35.68 42.16
N LYS A 59 52.59 35.60 40.82
CA LYS A 59 52.66 36.77 39.94
C LYS A 59 51.58 36.69 38.87
N ASN A 60 50.58 37.55 39.03
CA ASN A 60 49.57 37.89 38.04
C ASN A 60 50.26 38.40 36.76
N ARG A 61 49.98 37.79 35.61
CA ARG A 61 50.32 38.35 34.30
C ARG A 61 49.08 38.28 33.43
N ASP A 62 48.44 39.43 33.33
CA ASP A 62 47.40 39.71 32.36
C ASP A 62 47.97 39.49 30.94
N ILE A 63 47.38 38.56 30.19
CA ILE A 63 47.65 38.39 28.75
C ILE A 63 46.46 39.03 28.03
N PRO A 64 46.60 40.17 27.34
CA PRO A 64 45.49 40.73 26.60
C PRO A 64 45.23 39.93 25.33
N MET A 65 43.96 39.62 25.13
CA MET A 65 43.34 39.18 23.88
C MET A 65 43.59 40.25 22.80
N GLU A 66 44.38 39.95 21.76
CA GLU A 66 44.42 40.79 20.57
C GLU A 66 43.08 40.69 19.84
N THR A 67 42.17 41.60 20.17
CA THR A 67 41.02 41.90 19.33
C THR A 67 41.49 42.53 18.03
N PHE A 68 41.00 41.98 16.92
CA PHE A 68 41.19 42.37 15.53
C PHE A 68 40.61 43.79 15.27
N PHE A 69 41.24 44.83 15.81
CA PHE A 69 40.98 46.21 15.45
C PHE A 69 42.19 46.76 14.73
N ILE A 70 41.94 47.37 13.57
CA ILE A 70 42.92 48.07 12.75
C ILE A 70 43.64 49.08 13.66
N GLN A 71 44.94 48.87 13.88
CA GLN A 71 45.82 49.88 14.47
C GLN A 71 45.95 51.01 13.44
N ASP A 72 45.23 52.11 13.65
CA ASP A 72 45.50 53.36 12.96
C ASP A 72 46.84 53.91 13.47
N ASP A 73 47.85 53.92 12.61
CA ASP A 73 49.15 54.53 12.89
C ASP A 73 49.00 56.05 13.09
N VAL A 74 49.26 56.53 14.31
CA VAL A 74 49.40 57.96 14.61
C VAL A 74 50.80 58.41 14.18
N ASN A 75 50.97 58.58 12.87
CA ASN A 75 51.78 59.63 12.21
C ASN A 75 51.94 59.29 10.72
N GLY A 76 51.01 59.78 9.90
CA GLY A 76 51.11 59.72 8.45
C GLY A 76 49.91 60.37 7.77
N ASP A 77 50.20 61.38 6.95
CA ASP A 77 49.35 62.09 5.97
C ASP A 77 47.89 61.57 5.80
N LYS A 78 46.91 62.42 6.11
CA LYS A 78 45.47 62.14 5.91
C LYS A 78 45.15 62.07 4.41
N ARG A 79 45.29 60.90 3.80
CA ARG A 79 44.62 60.56 2.54
C ARG A 79 43.89 59.23 2.76
N PRO A 80 42.61 59.10 2.34
CA PRO A 80 41.93 57.82 2.43
C PRO A 80 42.77 56.80 1.64
N ARG A 81 43.32 55.79 2.34
CA ARG A 81 44.06 54.71 1.71
C ARG A 81 43.07 54.03 0.77
N ARG A 82 43.16 54.31 -0.54
CA ARG A 82 42.43 53.53 -1.54
C ARG A 82 42.91 52.10 -1.38
N GLU A 83 42.08 51.24 -0.81
CA GLU A 83 42.33 49.80 -0.74
C GLU A 83 42.70 49.33 -2.15
N LYS A 84 43.92 48.80 -2.29
CA LYS A 84 44.38 48.33 -3.59
C LYS A 84 43.88 46.90 -3.73
N TRP A 85 43.53 46.49 -4.95
CA TRP A 85 43.17 45.11 -5.27
C TRP A 85 44.16 44.07 -4.73
N ASN A 86 45.42 44.45 -4.54
CA ASN A 86 46.44 43.62 -3.92
C ASN A 86 46.13 43.32 -2.45
N ASP A 87 45.72 44.31 -1.66
CA ASP A 87 45.45 44.15 -0.23
C ASP A 87 44.29 43.15 -0.03
N PHE A 88 43.25 43.27 -0.86
CA PHE A 88 42.13 42.31 -0.92
C PHE A 88 42.54 40.93 -1.44
N ALA A 89 43.38 40.87 -2.48
CA ALA A 89 43.85 39.61 -3.04
C ALA A 89 44.78 38.85 -2.08
N GLU A 90 45.40 39.54 -1.14
CA GLU A 90 46.22 38.96 -0.08
C GLU A 90 45.39 38.47 1.11
N SER A 91 44.27 39.13 1.40
CA SER A 91 43.38 38.79 2.52
C SER A 91 42.25 37.81 2.16
N THR A 92 41.99 37.59 0.86
CA THR A 92 40.91 36.69 0.42
C THR A 92 41.26 35.22 0.63
N THR A 93 40.24 34.43 0.97
CA THR A 93 40.31 32.97 1.06
C THR A 93 40.13 32.30 -0.31
N LEU A 94 39.92 33.08 -1.38
CA LEU A 94 39.79 32.55 -2.74
C LEU A 94 41.15 32.04 -3.24
N HIS A 95 41.27 30.72 -3.26
CA HIS A 95 42.48 30.01 -3.66
C HIS A 95 42.84 30.37 -5.09
N GLY A 96 44.10 30.76 -5.34
CA GLY A 96 44.55 31.14 -6.69
C GLY A 96 44.47 32.64 -6.99
N PHE A 97 43.58 33.39 -6.31
CA PHE A 97 43.32 34.80 -6.62
C PHE A 97 44.50 35.71 -6.28
N ARG A 98 45.19 35.42 -5.17
CA ARG A 98 46.44 36.11 -4.77
C ARG A 98 47.50 36.09 -5.89
N PHE A 99 47.63 34.98 -6.63
CA PHE A 99 48.65 34.83 -7.68
C PHE A 99 48.37 35.64 -8.96
N ILE A 100 47.16 36.19 -9.11
CA ILE A 100 46.84 37.12 -10.20
C ILE A 100 47.44 38.51 -9.91
N PHE A 101 47.37 38.98 -8.66
CA PHE A 101 47.68 40.36 -8.28
C PHE A 101 49.06 40.53 -7.61
N VAL A 102 49.53 39.53 -6.84
CA VAL A 102 50.81 39.57 -6.15
C VAL A 102 51.94 39.15 -7.10
N ARG A 103 52.70 40.15 -7.59
CA ARG A 103 53.94 40.08 -8.41
C ARG A 103 54.31 38.69 -8.98
N ALA A 104 53.61 38.28 -10.03
CA ALA A 104 53.99 37.17 -10.91
C ALA A 104 54.26 37.67 -12.35
N SER A 105 55.06 36.93 -13.12
CA SER A 105 55.27 37.22 -14.55
C SER A 105 53.94 37.20 -15.31
N LEU A 106 53.83 37.92 -16.44
CA LEU A 106 52.58 37.99 -17.22
C LEU A 106 52.06 36.59 -17.61
N TRP A 107 52.95 35.65 -17.91
CA TRP A 107 52.60 34.27 -18.23
C TRP A 107 52.00 33.50 -17.06
N ILE A 108 52.56 33.66 -15.86
CA ILE A 108 52.04 33.02 -14.65
C ILE A 108 50.67 33.58 -14.29
N ARG A 109 50.45 34.89 -14.48
CA ARG A 109 49.14 35.51 -14.29
C ARG A 109 48.09 34.95 -15.26
N LEU A 110 48.42 34.83 -16.54
CA LEU A 110 47.51 34.26 -17.54
C LEU A 110 47.17 32.80 -17.23
N LEU A 111 48.16 32.01 -16.77
CA LEU A 111 47.94 30.63 -16.35
C LEU A 111 46.98 30.55 -15.14
N TRP A 112 47.18 31.38 -14.11
CA TRP A 112 46.30 31.39 -12.95
C TRP A 112 44.89 31.89 -13.27
N ILE A 113 44.75 32.88 -14.16
CA ILE A 113 43.44 33.34 -14.66
C ILE A 113 42.73 32.19 -15.39
N PHE A 114 43.44 31.49 -16.28
CA PHE A 114 42.87 30.36 -17.02
C PHE A 114 42.41 29.24 -16.07
N LEU A 115 43.25 28.84 -15.11
CA LEU A 115 42.90 27.82 -14.12
C LEU A 115 41.70 28.24 -13.28
N LEU A 116 41.69 29.48 -12.77
CA LEU A 116 40.57 30.00 -11.98
C LEU A 116 39.26 30.03 -12.75
N LEU A 117 39.29 30.47 -14.02
CA LEU A 117 38.11 30.47 -14.88
C LEU A 117 37.60 29.05 -15.15
N SER A 118 38.52 28.12 -15.44
CA SER A 118 38.20 26.71 -15.66
C SER A 118 37.57 26.05 -14.43
N PHE A 119 38.18 26.22 -13.24
CA PHE A 119 37.64 25.67 -12.00
C PHE A 119 36.29 26.31 -11.63
N THR A 120 36.14 27.62 -11.81
CA THR A 120 34.86 28.32 -11.56
C THR A 120 33.76 27.80 -12.49
N GLY A 121 34.04 27.65 -13.78
CA GLY A 121 33.09 27.09 -14.74
C GLY A 121 32.68 25.65 -14.42
N TYR A 122 33.63 24.81 -14.01
CA TYR A 122 33.35 23.44 -13.58
C TYR A 122 32.45 23.39 -12.35
N VAL A 123 32.70 24.26 -11.36
CA VAL A 123 31.87 24.35 -10.14
C VAL A 123 30.45 24.79 -10.49
N ILE A 124 30.27 25.80 -11.35
CA ILE A 124 28.93 26.23 -11.80
C ILE A 124 28.20 25.09 -12.50
N TYR A 125 28.87 24.37 -13.40
CA TYR A 125 28.29 23.21 -14.08
C TYR A 125 27.90 22.09 -13.09
N SER A 126 28.77 21.79 -12.12
CA SER A 126 28.51 20.79 -11.07
C SER A 126 27.32 21.17 -10.19
N ILE A 127 27.21 22.45 -9.81
CA ILE A 127 26.06 22.99 -9.06
C ILE A 127 24.79 22.84 -9.89
N TYR A 128 24.79 23.28 -11.15
CA TYR A 128 23.64 23.14 -12.06
C TYR A 128 23.21 21.67 -12.18
N SER A 129 24.16 20.76 -12.43
CA SER A 129 23.86 19.33 -12.55
C SER A 129 23.31 18.73 -11.25
N SER A 130 23.79 19.19 -10.09
CA SER A 130 23.31 18.72 -8.79
C SER A 130 21.91 19.25 -8.47
N ILE A 131 21.64 20.52 -8.78
CA ILE A 131 20.32 21.13 -8.64
C ILE A 131 19.32 20.48 -9.60
N ALA A 132 19.71 20.25 -10.85
CA ALA A 132 18.89 19.53 -11.82
C ALA A 132 18.53 18.13 -11.31
N LYS A 133 19.52 17.34 -10.85
CA LYS A 133 19.27 16.01 -10.26
C LYS A 133 18.41 16.05 -8.99
N TYR A 134 18.51 17.12 -8.20
CA TYR A 134 17.65 17.32 -7.04
C TYR A 134 16.19 17.53 -7.45
N PHE A 135 15.95 18.35 -8.48
CA PHE A 135 14.61 18.62 -9.03
C PHE A 135 14.12 17.58 -10.05
N ASP A 136 14.95 16.62 -10.45
CA ASP A 136 14.53 15.42 -11.16
C ASP A 136 13.76 14.45 -10.24
N PHE A 137 13.74 14.71 -8.92
CA PHE A 137 13.08 13.91 -7.89
C PHE A 137 13.26 12.39 -8.07
N PRO A 138 14.51 11.88 -8.18
CA PRO A 138 14.73 10.46 -8.41
C PRO A 138 14.30 9.66 -7.17
N ILE A 139 13.47 8.65 -7.37
CA ILE A 139 13.01 7.75 -6.31
C ILE A 139 13.86 6.47 -6.35
N ALA A 140 14.49 6.14 -5.22
CA ALA A 140 15.18 4.88 -5.03
C ALA A 140 14.31 3.93 -4.19
N THR A 141 13.88 2.82 -4.78
CA THR A 141 13.09 1.81 -4.07
C THR A 141 14.01 0.78 -3.41
N ILE A 142 13.90 0.62 -2.09
CA ILE A 142 14.63 -0.39 -1.33
C ILE A 142 13.65 -1.50 -0.94
N MET A 143 13.87 -2.71 -1.45
CA MET A 143 13.07 -3.88 -1.09
C MET A 143 13.75 -4.64 0.05
N LYS A 144 13.02 -4.85 1.16
CA LYS A 144 13.44 -5.70 2.28
C LYS A 144 12.39 -6.77 2.52
N ILE A 145 12.82 -8.02 2.65
CA ILE A 145 11.95 -9.14 3.00
C ILE A 145 12.17 -9.42 4.48
N TYR A 146 11.09 -9.38 5.26
CA TYR A 146 11.09 -9.71 6.68
C TYR A 146 10.08 -10.81 6.94
N HIS A 147 10.43 -11.74 7.83
CA HIS A 147 9.57 -12.85 8.24
C HIS A 147 9.24 -12.68 9.72
N PRO A 148 8.05 -12.16 10.07
CA PRO A 148 7.63 -12.00 11.45
C PRO A 148 7.51 -13.36 12.15
N GLN A 149 7.86 -13.42 13.43
CA GLN A 149 7.78 -14.65 14.23
C GLN A 149 6.34 -14.93 14.68
N GLU A 150 5.54 -13.88 14.85
CA GLU A 150 4.13 -13.91 15.19
C GLU A 150 3.19 -14.29 14.04
N GLY A 151 3.74 -14.57 12.85
CA GLY A 151 2.97 -14.89 11.65
C GLY A 151 2.51 -13.65 10.87
N LEU A 152 1.71 -13.89 9.84
CA LEU A 152 1.16 -12.84 8.97
C LEU A 152 -0.37 -12.83 9.04
N GLU A 153 -0.97 -11.66 8.91
CA GLU A 153 -2.43 -11.54 8.77
C GLU A 153 -2.89 -12.35 7.55
N PHE A 154 -3.82 -13.28 7.75
CA PHE A 154 -4.34 -14.08 6.65
C PHE A 154 -5.30 -13.23 5.82
N PRO A 155 -5.19 -13.21 4.47
CA PRO A 155 -6.03 -12.35 3.66
C PRO A 155 -7.51 -12.77 3.76
N VAL A 156 -8.39 -11.84 3.38
CA VAL A 156 -9.79 -12.16 3.08
C VAL A 156 -9.81 -12.97 1.79
N VAL A 157 -10.33 -14.19 1.86
CA VAL A 157 -10.48 -15.08 0.69
C VAL A 157 -11.94 -15.07 0.28
N THR A 158 -12.23 -14.48 -0.88
CA THR A 158 -13.59 -14.42 -1.41
C THR A 158 -13.79 -15.43 -2.53
N LEU A 159 -14.74 -16.34 -2.31
CA LEU A 159 -15.19 -17.37 -3.22
C LEU A 159 -16.40 -16.88 -4.01
N CYS A 160 -16.26 -16.77 -5.33
CA CYS A 160 -17.32 -16.33 -6.23
C CYS A 160 -17.68 -17.44 -7.23
N PRO A 161 -18.69 -18.28 -6.96
CA PRO A 161 -19.17 -19.22 -7.98
C PRO A 161 -19.60 -18.45 -9.25
N MET A 162 -19.17 -18.94 -10.41
CA MET A 162 -19.49 -18.33 -11.70
C MET A 162 -21.00 -18.41 -12.02
N THR A 163 -21.67 -19.43 -11.48
CA THR A 163 -23.13 -19.50 -11.47
C THR A 163 -23.71 -18.44 -10.53
N ARG A 164 -24.40 -17.44 -11.08
CA ARG A 164 -24.99 -16.34 -10.29
C ARG A 164 -26.30 -16.72 -9.59
N LEU A 165 -27.08 -17.60 -10.21
CA LEU A 165 -28.41 -18.02 -9.76
C LEU A 165 -28.56 -19.53 -9.89
N THR A 166 -29.32 -20.13 -8.99
CA THR A 166 -29.59 -21.58 -8.98
C THR A 166 -30.87 -21.89 -9.76
N LYS A 167 -30.78 -22.82 -10.71
CA LYS A 167 -31.89 -23.17 -11.60
C LYS A 167 -33.11 -23.69 -10.84
N THR A 168 -32.92 -24.64 -9.94
CA THR A 168 -34.00 -25.24 -9.15
C THR A 168 -34.72 -24.23 -8.26
N LYS A 169 -34.01 -23.21 -7.74
CA LYS A 169 -34.64 -22.14 -6.96
C LYS A 169 -35.44 -21.19 -7.85
N ILE A 170 -34.91 -20.82 -9.01
CA ILE A 170 -35.56 -19.88 -9.94
C ILE A 170 -36.86 -20.45 -10.49
N SER A 171 -36.85 -21.73 -10.89
CA SER A 171 -38.02 -22.41 -11.49
C SER A 171 -38.97 -23.02 -10.45
N MET A 172 -38.73 -22.83 -9.14
CA MET A 172 -39.60 -23.36 -8.10
C MET A 172 -40.92 -22.58 -8.04
N THR A 173 -42.03 -23.30 -8.12
CA THR A 173 -43.37 -22.71 -8.01
C THR A 173 -43.71 -22.37 -6.56
N ASP A 174 -44.56 -21.35 -6.38
CA ASP A 174 -44.90 -20.80 -5.06
C ASP A 174 -45.66 -21.79 -4.16
N ASP A 175 -46.38 -22.75 -4.76
CA ASP A 175 -47.14 -23.80 -4.08
C ASP A 175 -46.26 -24.95 -3.57
N ASN A 176 -44.99 -25.00 -4.00
CA ASN A 176 -44.07 -26.03 -3.58
C ASN A 176 -43.77 -25.90 -2.06
N PRO A 177 -43.85 -26.98 -1.26
CA PRO A 177 -43.54 -26.93 0.17
C PRO A 177 -42.13 -26.39 0.50
N TRP A 178 -41.16 -26.59 -0.40
CA TRP A 178 -39.80 -26.09 -0.23
C TRP A 178 -39.67 -24.58 -0.49
N PHE A 179 -40.61 -23.95 -1.19
CA PHE A 179 -40.53 -22.54 -1.57
C PHE A 179 -40.40 -21.64 -0.34
N ASN A 180 -41.27 -21.85 0.65
CA ASN A 180 -41.21 -21.11 1.92
C ASN A 180 -40.05 -21.60 2.81
N LYS A 181 -39.76 -22.92 2.83
CA LYS A 181 -38.68 -23.50 3.65
C LYS A 181 -37.28 -23.00 3.25
N LEU A 182 -37.08 -22.72 1.97
CA LEU A 182 -35.84 -22.16 1.43
C LEU A 182 -35.80 -20.62 1.47
N GLY A 183 -36.86 -19.97 1.97
CA GLY A 183 -36.95 -18.52 2.03
C GLY A 183 -37.06 -17.83 0.66
N LEU A 184 -37.61 -18.53 -0.34
CA LEU A 184 -37.77 -17.98 -1.70
C LEU A 184 -38.91 -16.95 -1.80
N ASN A 185 -39.85 -16.97 -0.85
CA ASN A 185 -40.96 -16.05 -0.78
C ASN A 185 -40.53 -14.65 -0.32
N ILE A 186 -40.02 -13.84 -1.24
CA ILE A 186 -39.69 -12.43 -1.00
C ILE A 186 -40.90 -11.53 -1.25
N ALA A 187 -40.89 -10.28 -0.74
CA ALA A 187 -42.03 -9.35 -0.83
C ALA A 187 -42.54 -9.10 -2.27
N ALA A 188 -41.63 -9.15 -3.25
CA ALA A 188 -41.97 -9.02 -4.66
C ALA A 188 -42.85 -10.18 -5.17
N CYS A 189 -42.78 -11.38 -4.58
CA CYS A 189 -43.60 -12.53 -4.98
C CYS A 189 -45.08 -12.26 -4.74
N ASN A 190 -45.45 -11.80 -3.55
CA ASN A 190 -46.85 -11.44 -3.26
C ASN A 190 -47.34 -10.30 -4.16
N THR A 191 -46.49 -9.28 -4.35
CA THR A 191 -46.80 -8.11 -5.18
C THR A 191 -47.09 -8.51 -6.64
N THR A 192 -46.33 -9.44 -7.20
CA THR A 192 -46.45 -9.87 -8.60
C THR A 192 -47.42 -11.03 -8.82
N ALA A 193 -48.00 -11.61 -7.77
CA ALA A 193 -48.77 -12.85 -7.84
C ALA A 193 -49.92 -12.80 -8.86
N ALA A 194 -50.66 -11.68 -8.92
CA ALA A 194 -51.76 -11.50 -9.86
C ALA A 194 -51.28 -11.51 -11.33
N VAL A 195 -50.17 -10.84 -11.63
CA VAL A 195 -49.60 -10.77 -13.00
C VAL A 195 -48.97 -12.09 -13.40
N ARG A 196 -48.31 -12.78 -12.46
CA ARG A 196 -47.63 -14.06 -12.72
C ARG A 196 -48.59 -15.18 -13.10
N ALA A 197 -49.85 -15.14 -12.65
CA ALA A 197 -50.88 -16.13 -12.96
C ALA A 197 -50.41 -17.60 -12.79
N GLY A 198 -49.67 -17.88 -11.70
CA GLY A 198 -49.13 -19.21 -11.40
C GLY A 198 -47.71 -19.50 -11.91
N ARG A 199 -47.07 -18.58 -12.64
CA ARG A 199 -45.65 -18.68 -13.00
C ARG A 199 -44.74 -18.55 -11.77
N PRO A 200 -43.60 -19.29 -11.71
CA PRO A 200 -42.63 -19.18 -10.62
C PRO A 200 -42.23 -17.74 -10.33
N CYS A 201 -42.22 -17.36 -9.04
CA CYS A 201 -41.77 -16.02 -8.64
C CYS A 201 -40.35 -15.70 -9.14
N GLY A 202 -39.42 -16.65 -9.02
CA GLY A 202 -38.02 -16.45 -9.41
C GLY A 202 -37.85 -16.10 -10.89
N GLU A 203 -38.49 -16.87 -11.77
CA GLU A 203 -38.48 -16.62 -13.23
C GLU A 203 -39.11 -15.27 -13.61
N ALA A 204 -40.20 -14.89 -12.95
CA ALA A 204 -40.86 -13.61 -13.20
C ALA A 204 -39.98 -12.42 -12.80
N LEU A 205 -39.33 -12.48 -11.64
CA LEU A 205 -38.43 -11.42 -11.18
C LEU A 205 -37.15 -11.32 -12.01
N LEU A 206 -36.65 -12.47 -12.47
CA LEU A 206 -35.53 -12.54 -13.42
C LEU A 206 -35.88 -11.86 -14.75
N CYS A 207 -37.12 -12.04 -15.24
CA CYS A 207 -37.62 -11.44 -16.48
C CYS A 207 -37.69 -9.90 -16.43
N CYS A 208 -38.13 -9.33 -15.29
CA CYS A 208 -38.46 -7.89 -15.22
C CYS A 208 -37.42 -7.02 -14.55
N CYS A 209 -36.81 -7.53 -13.49
CA CYS A 209 -36.42 -6.66 -12.38
C CYS A 209 -34.98 -6.88 -11.92
N SER A 210 -34.40 -8.04 -12.23
CA SER A 210 -32.99 -8.29 -11.98
C SER A 210 -32.08 -7.45 -12.87
N SER A 211 -30.86 -7.19 -12.40
CA SER A 211 -29.83 -6.44 -13.14
C SER A 211 -29.22 -7.20 -14.34
N TYR A 212 -29.74 -8.39 -14.66
CA TYR A 212 -29.18 -9.25 -15.71
C TYR A 212 -29.70 -8.88 -17.10
N ASN A 213 -28.78 -8.81 -18.06
CA ASN A 213 -29.13 -8.64 -19.46
C ASN A 213 -29.55 -10.00 -20.06
N GLY A 214 -30.47 -9.98 -21.03
CA GLY A 214 -30.96 -11.20 -21.69
C GLY A 214 -29.89 -12.00 -22.46
N SER A 215 -28.69 -11.43 -22.65
CA SER A 215 -27.51 -12.11 -23.20
C SER A 215 -26.80 -13.02 -22.20
N ASP A 216 -26.97 -12.79 -20.90
CA ASP A 216 -26.14 -13.40 -19.85
C ASP A 216 -26.74 -14.70 -19.31
N ILE A 217 -28.03 -14.94 -19.57
CA ILE A 217 -28.79 -16.05 -19.03
C ILE A 217 -29.68 -16.62 -20.13
N SER A 218 -29.28 -17.75 -20.72
CA SER A 218 -30.05 -18.49 -21.73
C SER A 218 -31.02 -19.48 -21.10
N VAL A 219 -31.74 -19.05 -20.07
CA VAL A 219 -32.88 -19.82 -19.57
C VAL A 219 -34.09 -19.43 -20.37
N ALA A 220 -34.77 -20.43 -20.92
CA ALA A 220 -36.02 -20.32 -21.65
C ALA A 220 -37.16 -19.82 -20.72
N VAL A 221 -37.05 -18.59 -20.23
CA VAL A 221 -38.15 -17.87 -19.62
C VAL A 221 -38.94 -17.30 -20.79
N ASN A 222 -40.19 -17.73 -20.94
CA ASN A 222 -41.14 -17.14 -21.88
C ASN A 222 -41.51 -15.71 -21.40
N CYS A 223 -40.52 -14.81 -21.45
CA CYS A 223 -40.55 -13.43 -20.98
C CYS A 223 -40.84 -12.52 -22.17
N THR A 224 -42.12 -12.29 -22.46
CA THR A 224 -42.54 -11.33 -23.48
C THR A 224 -42.36 -9.89 -22.96
N ASN A 225 -42.20 -8.93 -23.88
CA ASN A 225 -42.07 -7.52 -23.51
C ASN A 225 -43.32 -7.00 -22.77
N ASP A 226 -44.51 -7.48 -23.12
CA ASP A 226 -45.76 -7.11 -22.46
C ASP A 226 -45.77 -7.62 -21.02
N TYR A 227 -45.47 -8.91 -20.81
CA TYR A 227 -45.38 -9.51 -19.48
C TYR A 227 -44.33 -8.82 -18.60
N LYS A 228 -43.18 -8.47 -19.18
CA LYS A 228 -42.14 -7.70 -18.51
C LYS A 228 -42.65 -6.33 -18.05
N THR A 229 -43.40 -5.64 -18.91
CA THR A 229 -43.93 -4.30 -18.63
C THR A 229 -44.98 -4.34 -17.52
N ASP A 230 -45.90 -5.32 -17.57
CA ASP A 230 -46.92 -5.51 -16.54
C ASP A 230 -46.31 -5.77 -15.16
N LEU A 231 -45.26 -6.62 -15.09
CA LEU A 231 -44.54 -6.88 -13.85
C LEU A 231 -43.85 -5.62 -13.30
N LEU A 232 -43.21 -4.85 -14.18
CA LEU A 232 -42.55 -3.60 -13.81
C LEU A 232 -43.54 -2.56 -13.29
N GLU A 233 -44.75 -2.49 -13.84
CA GLU A 233 -45.78 -1.56 -13.39
C GLU A 233 -46.14 -1.81 -11.92
N VAL A 234 -46.42 -3.07 -11.57
CA VAL A 234 -46.83 -3.42 -10.20
C VAL A 234 -45.69 -3.24 -9.20
N ILE A 235 -44.45 -3.58 -9.57
CA ILE A 235 -43.28 -3.36 -8.71
C ILE A 235 -42.97 -1.87 -8.53
N LYS A 236 -43.11 -1.05 -9.58
CA LYS A 236 -42.96 0.41 -9.47
C LYS A 236 -44.02 1.05 -8.59
N LYS A 237 -45.25 0.54 -8.64
CA LYS A 237 -46.36 0.99 -7.78
C LYS A 237 -46.09 0.69 -6.32
N ASN A 238 -45.52 -0.47 -6.01
CA ASN A 238 -45.14 -0.85 -4.64
C ASN A 238 -43.63 -0.70 -4.43
N LYS A 239 -43.18 0.55 -4.29
CA LYS A 239 -41.77 0.90 -4.11
C LYS A 239 -41.17 0.14 -2.91
N GLY A 240 -40.05 -0.53 -3.14
CA GLY A 240 -39.36 -1.32 -2.11
C GLY A 240 -39.80 -2.78 -2.01
N SER A 241 -40.81 -3.20 -2.77
CA SER A 241 -41.20 -4.62 -2.86
C SER A 241 -40.09 -5.52 -3.43
N PHE A 242 -39.25 -4.98 -4.32
CA PHE A 242 -38.12 -5.68 -4.91
C PHE A 242 -36.78 -5.02 -4.53
N ASN A 243 -35.82 -5.87 -4.17
CA ASN A 243 -34.42 -5.49 -3.92
C ASN A 243 -33.53 -6.53 -4.61
N ASP A 244 -32.74 -6.09 -5.59
CA ASP A 244 -31.90 -6.98 -6.40
C ASP A 244 -30.87 -7.73 -5.55
N ARG A 245 -30.25 -7.06 -4.57
CA ARG A 245 -29.32 -7.70 -3.63
C ARG A 245 -30.01 -8.85 -2.88
N LYS A 246 -31.22 -8.62 -2.37
CA LYS A 246 -31.97 -9.65 -1.66
C LYS A 246 -32.37 -10.79 -2.58
N PHE A 247 -32.75 -10.49 -3.82
CA PHE A 247 -33.04 -11.49 -4.85
C PHE A 247 -31.84 -12.40 -5.11
N GLN A 248 -30.64 -11.82 -5.29
CA GLN A 248 -29.41 -12.58 -5.49
C GLN A 248 -29.03 -13.43 -4.26
N GLU A 249 -29.17 -12.90 -3.04
CA GLU A 249 -28.95 -13.66 -1.79
C GLU A 249 -29.90 -14.86 -1.67
N THR A 250 -31.17 -14.69 -2.06
CA THR A 250 -32.19 -15.73 -1.96
C THR A 250 -32.05 -16.81 -3.04
N TYR A 251 -31.95 -16.39 -4.30
CA TYR A 251 -31.96 -17.27 -5.48
C TYR A 251 -30.56 -17.71 -5.95
N GLY A 252 -29.50 -17.14 -5.38
CA GLY A 252 -28.11 -17.51 -5.65
C GLY A 252 -27.67 -18.86 -5.05
N PRO A 253 -26.46 -19.34 -5.40
CA PRO A 253 -25.87 -20.55 -4.82
C PRO A 253 -25.74 -20.43 -3.31
N ASN A 254 -25.88 -21.55 -2.59
CA ASN A 254 -25.73 -21.58 -1.14
C ASN A 254 -24.38 -22.22 -0.76
N ILE A 255 -23.54 -21.48 -0.03
CA ILE A 255 -22.20 -21.94 0.38
C ILE A 255 -22.21 -23.25 1.18
N ARG A 256 -23.24 -23.49 2.00
CA ARG A 256 -23.40 -24.74 2.77
C ARG A 256 -23.56 -25.97 1.89
N ARG A 257 -24.08 -25.81 0.66
CA ARG A 257 -24.17 -26.89 -0.34
C ARG A 257 -22.94 -26.96 -1.26
N MET A 258 -22.10 -25.94 -1.22
CA MET A 258 -20.88 -25.89 -2.01
C MET A 258 -19.70 -26.49 -1.24
N ILE A 259 -19.52 -26.17 0.03
CA ILE A 259 -18.46 -26.76 0.83
C ILE A 259 -18.80 -28.22 1.11
N ILE A 260 -17.92 -29.14 0.72
CA ILE A 260 -18.10 -30.57 1.02
C ILE A 260 -17.93 -30.75 2.54
N PRO A 261 -18.86 -31.44 3.23
CA PRO A 261 -18.75 -31.67 4.67
C PRO A 261 -17.40 -32.25 5.07
N ASN A 262 -16.81 -31.73 6.16
CA ASN A 262 -15.51 -32.16 6.72
C ASN A 262 -14.30 -31.95 5.79
N THR A 263 -14.37 -30.99 4.86
CA THR A 263 -13.24 -30.67 3.95
C THR A 263 -12.71 -29.25 4.08
N CYS A 264 -13.30 -28.43 4.96
CA CYS A 264 -12.85 -27.08 5.23
C CYS A 264 -11.91 -27.11 6.45
N GLN A 265 -10.68 -26.68 6.25
CA GLN A 265 -9.63 -26.62 7.25
C GLN A 265 -8.93 -25.27 7.18
N PHE A 266 -8.72 -24.62 8.32
CA PHE A 266 -7.87 -23.44 8.41
C PHE A 266 -6.80 -23.66 9.48
N GLY A 267 -5.53 -23.59 9.08
CA GLY A 267 -4.41 -23.86 9.97
C GLY A 267 -4.47 -25.26 10.60
N LEU A 268 -3.94 -25.38 11.81
CA LEU A 268 -3.93 -26.61 12.62
C LEU A 268 -5.16 -26.75 13.53
N SER A 269 -6.23 -25.98 13.29
CA SER A 269 -7.45 -26.04 14.13
C SER A 269 -8.10 -27.43 14.08
N GLU A 270 -8.35 -28.06 15.22
CA GLU A 270 -9.05 -29.36 15.27
C GLU A 270 -10.53 -29.25 14.89
N GLU A 271 -11.14 -28.08 15.12
CA GLU A 271 -12.54 -27.82 14.77
C GLU A 271 -12.73 -27.54 13.26
N GLY A 272 -11.64 -27.23 12.55
CA GLY A 272 -11.65 -26.88 11.13
C GLY A 272 -12.37 -25.55 10.87
N CYS A 273 -12.89 -25.39 9.65
CA CYS A 273 -13.82 -24.31 9.30
C CYS A 273 -15.14 -24.87 8.79
N SER A 274 -16.15 -24.02 8.72
CA SER A 274 -17.51 -24.34 8.35
C SER A 274 -18.05 -23.35 7.32
N SER A 275 -19.26 -23.60 6.82
CA SER A 275 -19.95 -22.65 5.95
C SER A 275 -20.37 -21.35 6.64
N GLU A 276 -20.35 -21.31 7.98
CA GLU A 276 -20.73 -20.15 8.78
C GLU A 276 -19.59 -19.12 8.86
N ASP A 277 -18.34 -19.57 8.68
CA ASP A 277 -17.14 -18.71 8.64
C ASP A 277 -16.98 -17.93 7.33
N PHE A 278 -17.98 -17.98 6.45
CA PHE A 278 -17.99 -17.35 5.15
C PHE A 278 -19.14 -16.34 5.05
N ASP A 279 -18.78 -15.06 5.06
CA ASP A 279 -19.74 -13.97 4.97
C ASP A 279 -20.27 -13.79 3.54
N PRO A 280 -21.60 -13.77 3.32
CA PRO A 280 -22.16 -13.52 2.01
C PRO A 280 -21.97 -12.06 1.58
N ILE A 281 -21.50 -11.85 0.35
CA ILE A 281 -21.33 -10.54 -0.27
C ILE A 281 -21.84 -10.58 -1.72
N VAL A 282 -22.72 -9.65 -2.07
CA VAL A 282 -23.21 -9.50 -3.44
C VAL A 282 -22.28 -8.55 -4.19
N THR A 283 -21.78 -9.01 -5.32
CA THR A 283 -20.86 -8.28 -6.22
C THR A 283 -21.44 -8.22 -7.62
N GLU A 284 -20.74 -7.60 -8.56
CA GLU A 284 -21.11 -7.62 -9.99
C GLU A 284 -21.07 -9.04 -10.59
N LEU A 285 -20.30 -9.95 -9.98
CA LEU A 285 -20.24 -11.36 -10.37
C LEU A 285 -21.41 -12.18 -9.80
N GLY A 286 -22.24 -11.60 -8.93
CA GLY A 286 -23.30 -12.29 -8.20
C GLY A 286 -22.98 -12.48 -6.72
N LEU A 287 -23.63 -13.47 -6.10
CA LEU A 287 -23.45 -13.81 -4.69
C LEU A 287 -22.12 -14.57 -4.47
N CYS A 288 -21.23 -13.94 -3.73
CA CYS A 288 -19.94 -14.49 -3.29
C CYS A 288 -19.89 -14.68 -1.76
N TYR A 289 -18.82 -15.31 -1.29
CA TYR A 289 -18.64 -15.72 0.10
C TYR A 289 -17.21 -15.44 0.57
N SER A 290 -17.04 -14.64 1.61
CA SER A 290 -15.73 -14.17 2.08
C SER A 290 -15.34 -14.81 3.41
N PHE A 291 -14.25 -15.57 3.41
CA PHE A 291 -13.60 -16.08 4.60
C PHE A 291 -12.70 -15.02 5.23
N ASN A 292 -12.63 -14.99 6.56
CA ASN A 292 -11.81 -14.05 7.34
C ASN A 292 -12.17 -12.57 7.08
N SER A 293 -13.42 -12.28 6.73
CA SER A 293 -13.85 -10.93 6.36
C SER A 293 -14.04 -10.01 7.58
N ALA A 294 -14.04 -10.58 8.80
CA ALA A 294 -14.22 -9.93 10.10
C ALA A 294 -15.34 -8.88 10.12
N ARG A 295 -16.46 -9.18 9.46
CA ARG A 295 -17.60 -8.27 9.29
C ARG A 295 -18.42 -8.13 10.57
N HIS A 296 -18.34 -9.12 11.45
CA HIS A 296 -19.09 -9.20 12.71
C HIS A 296 -18.26 -8.85 13.95
N GLY A 297 -17.16 -8.11 13.79
CA GLY A 297 -16.26 -7.77 14.89
C GLY A 297 -15.42 -8.96 15.39
N GLU A 298 -15.36 -10.03 14.59
CA GLU A 298 -14.51 -11.19 14.83
C GLU A 298 -13.03 -10.81 14.77
N GLN A 299 -12.20 -11.61 15.44
CA GLN A 299 -10.75 -11.44 15.36
C GLN A 299 -10.27 -11.90 13.98
N ILE A 300 -9.37 -11.13 13.38
CA ILE A 300 -8.76 -11.50 12.10
C ILE A 300 -7.82 -12.67 12.34
N LEU A 301 -7.96 -13.70 11.50
CA LEU A 301 -7.12 -14.88 11.53
C LEU A 301 -5.73 -14.59 10.97
N ASN A 302 -4.71 -15.17 11.61
CA ASN A 302 -3.32 -15.08 11.19
C ASN A 302 -2.81 -16.45 10.71
N ALA A 303 -1.90 -16.44 9.75
CA ALA A 303 -1.12 -17.61 9.34
C ALA A 303 0.23 -17.60 10.04
N SER A 304 0.47 -18.61 10.88
CA SER A 304 1.69 -18.71 11.70
C SER A 304 2.96 -19.00 10.89
N TYR A 305 2.84 -19.68 9.74
CA TYR A 305 3.97 -20.02 8.87
C TYR A 305 3.52 -20.19 7.42
N GLY A 306 4.46 -20.12 6.47
CA GLY A 306 4.18 -20.18 5.03
C GLY A 306 4.16 -21.60 4.46
N ASP A 307 3.25 -22.45 4.93
CA ASP A 307 3.05 -23.80 4.41
C ASP A 307 1.54 -24.10 4.23
N ILE A 308 1.23 -25.15 3.46
CA ILE A 308 -0.14 -25.60 3.16
C ILE A 308 -0.93 -25.87 4.45
N SER A 309 -0.27 -26.40 5.49
CA SER A 309 -0.91 -26.72 6.78
C SER A 309 -1.30 -25.50 7.63
N ALA A 310 -0.77 -24.31 7.32
CA ALA A 310 -1.12 -23.06 7.98
C ALA A 310 -2.16 -22.23 7.20
N GLY A 311 -2.57 -22.68 6.01
CA GLY A 311 -3.49 -21.97 5.13
C GLY A 311 -4.94 -22.43 5.25
N LEU A 312 -5.78 -21.88 4.35
CA LEU A 312 -7.15 -22.33 4.13
C LEU A 312 -7.15 -23.44 3.06
N SER A 313 -7.70 -24.60 3.43
CA SER A 313 -7.97 -25.71 2.52
C SER A 313 -9.48 -25.97 2.51
N VAL A 314 -10.09 -25.97 1.33
CA VAL A 314 -11.53 -26.20 1.17
C VAL A 314 -11.79 -26.97 -0.10
N ILE A 315 -12.64 -28.00 -0.04
CA ILE A 315 -13.10 -28.72 -1.22
C ILE A 315 -14.54 -28.28 -1.53
N LEU A 316 -14.74 -27.87 -2.78
CA LEU A 316 -15.99 -27.27 -3.24
C LEU A 316 -16.67 -28.15 -4.29
N ASN A 317 -17.98 -28.31 -4.13
CA ASN A 317 -18.91 -28.78 -5.14
C ASN A 317 -19.60 -27.58 -5.79
N LEU A 318 -19.27 -27.28 -7.04
CA LEU A 318 -19.83 -26.15 -7.78
C LEU A 318 -21.29 -26.38 -8.24
N ASN A 319 -21.85 -27.57 -8.00
CA ASN A 319 -23.23 -27.92 -8.34
C ASN A 319 -23.57 -27.64 -9.81
N LEU A 320 -22.69 -28.06 -10.73
CA LEU A 320 -22.83 -27.87 -12.18
C LEU A 320 -24.09 -28.51 -12.78
N ASN A 321 -24.88 -29.28 -12.03
CA ASN A 321 -26.17 -29.79 -12.49
C ASN A 321 -27.33 -28.81 -12.26
N ASP A 322 -27.12 -27.77 -11.45
CA ASP A 322 -28.15 -26.83 -10.98
C ASP A 322 -27.81 -25.37 -11.33
N HIS A 323 -26.98 -25.18 -12.37
CA HIS A 323 -26.63 -23.87 -12.89
C HIS A 323 -27.64 -23.38 -13.93
N MET A 324 -27.73 -22.06 -14.08
CA MET A 324 -28.42 -21.42 -15.19
C MET A 324 -27.48 -21.41 -16.40
N VAL A 325 -27.95 -21.87 -17.56
CA VAL A 325 -27.13 -21.88 -18.79
C VAL A 325 -26.89 -20.44 -19.25
N GLY A 326 -25.65 -20.09 -19.61
CA GLY A 326 -25.24 -18.75 -20.02
C GLY A 326 -23.73 -18.68 -20.29
N SER A 327 -23.23 -17.54 -20.76
CA SER A 327 -21.79 -17.34 -20.93
C SER A 327 -21.10 -17.31 -19.55
N PHE A 328 -20.02 -18.08 -19.37
CA PHE A 328 -19.25 -18.17 -18.12
C PHE A 328 -20.07 -18.68 -16.91
N SER A 329 -20.87 -19.74 -17.07
CA SER A 329 -21.69 -20.30 -15.98
C SER A 329 -20.99 -21.35 -15.12
N GLU A 330 -19.80 -21.82 -15.51
CA GLU A 330 -19.07 -22.91 -14.85
C GLU A 330 -17.74 -22.43 -14.25
N GLY A 331 -17.39 -22.95 -13.07
CA GLY A 331 -16.14 -22.62 -12.38
C GLY A 331 -16.33 -21.71 -11.15
N ILE A 332 -15.20 -21.24 -10.62
CA ILE A 332 -15.16 -20.38 -9.44
C ILE A 332 -14.09 -19.29 -9.61
N GLY A 333 -14.46 -18.05 -9.31
CA GLY A 333 -13.54 -16.94 -9.14
C GLY A 333 -13.02 -16.87 -7.70
N LEU A 334 -11.74 -16.59 -7.54
CA LEU A 334 -11.09 -16.38 -6.25
C LEU A 334 -10.53 -14.96 -6.19
N LEU A 335 -10.87 -14.23 -5.13
CA LEU A 335 -10.32 -12.91 -4.85
C LEU A 335 -9.64 -12.90 -3.49
N TYR A 336 -8.38 -12.48 -3.47
CA TYR A 336 -7.59 -12.33 -2.24
C TYR A 336 -7.44 -10.84 -1.95
N THR A 337 -7.90 -10.40 -0.77
CA THR A 337 -7.79 -9.00 -0.36
C THR A 337 -7.11 -8.89 0.99
N ILE A 338 -6.17 -7.96 1.11
CA ILE A 338 -5.50 -7.65 2.38
C ILE A 338 -6.26 -6.47 3.01
N LYS A 339 -6.72 -6.62 4.26
CA LYS A 339 -7.31 -5.50 4.99
C LYS A 339 -6.21 -4.46 5.27
N GLY A 340 -6.44 -3.23 4.84
CA GLY A 340 -5.44 -2.14 4.89
C GLY A 340 -5.21 -1.45 3.54
N TYR A 341 -5.63 -2.08 2.43
CA TYR A 341 -5.71 -1.44 1.11
C TYR A 341 -7.16 -1.21 0.71
N THR A 342 -7.89 -0.40 1.48
CA THR A 342 -9.12 0.25 1.00
C THR A 342 -8.75 1.46 0.15
N SER A 343 -8.13 1.18 -0.99
CA SER A 343 -8.10 2.11 -2.12
C SER A 343 -8.01 1.27 -3.39
N ILE A 344 -9.17 0.86 -3.89
CA ILE A 344 -9.35 0.62 -5.31
C ILE A 344 -10.26 1.76 -5.79
N PRO A 345 -9.83 2.52 -6.82
CA PRO A 345 -10.48 3.75 -7.28
C PRO A 345 -11.89 3.56 -7.85
#